data_AF-A0A820RKL3-F1
#
_entry.id   AF-A0A820RKL3-F1
#
_cell.length_a   1.000
_cell.length_b   1.000
_cell.length_c   1.000
_cell.angle_alpha   90.00
_cell.angle_beta   90.00
_cell.angle_gamma   90.00
#
_symmetry.space_group_name_H-M   'P 1'
#
loop_
_entity.id
_entity.type
_entity.pdbx_description
1 polymer ?
#
loop_
_entity_poly.entity_id
_entity_poly.type
_entity_poly.pdbx_seq_one_letter_code
_entity_poly.pdbx_strand_id
1 'polypeptide(L)'
;NDITSTYSDTLTSNNSYINQTGISYPGIYYYETIQVNISVDGFYGFEIQSQSAISIDGDLYRNYFNSTDLSSNLISYTYKDKNYSNTYFGNFLSSNKYILMITTYFCCSQGSFSILVTGPANVYFY
;
A
#
# COMPACT_ATOMS: atom_id res chain seq x y z
N ASN A 1 23.43 -4.05 7.94
CA ASN A 1 23.18 -3.92 6.50
C ASN A 1 21.75 -4.33 6.28
N ASP A 2 20.93 -3.39 5.84
CA ASP A 2 19.54 -3.68 5.55
C ASP A 2 19.44 -4.37 4.18
N ILE A 3 18.42 -5.20 4.03
CA ILE A 3 18.07 -5.93 2.82
C ILE A 3 16.89 -5.23 2.17
N THR A 4 16.92 -5.20 0.84
CA THR A 4 15.89 -4.56 0.03
C THR A 4 15.12 -5.62 -0.76
N SER A 5 13.79 -5.53 -0.76
CA SER A 5 12.88 -6.37 -1.53
C SER A 5 11.95 -5.50 -2.36
N THR A 6 11.62 -5.93 -3.58
CA THR A 6 10.82 -5.14 -4.53
C THR A 6 9.60 -5.89 -5.03
N TYR A 7 8.55 -5.14 -5.34
CA TYR A 7 7.35 -5.59 -6.03
C TYR A 7 6.89 -4.50 -7.00
N SER A 8 6.28 -4.85 -8.13
CA SER A 8 5.72 -3.87 -9.06
C SER A 8 4.49 -4.45 -9.73
N ASP A 9 3.47 -3.62 -9.92
CA ASP A 9 2.27 -3.97 -10.66
C ASP A 9 1.57 -2.72 -11.24
N THR A 10 0.43 -2.90 -11.87
CA THR A 10 -0.41 -1.85 -12.45
C THR A 10 -1.82 -1.90 -11.89
N LEU A 11 -2.24 -0.78 -11.28
CA LEU A 11 -3.62 -0.61 -10.87
C LEU A 11 -4.49 -0.30 -12.10
N THR A 12 -5.48 -1.14 -12.37
CA THR A 12 -6.39 -1.05 -13.52
C THR A 12 -7.84 -1.06 -13.08
N SER A 13 -8.76 -0.78 -14.02
CA SER A 13 -10.20 -0.92 -13.79
C SER A 13 -10.70 -2.34 -13.56
N ASN A 14 -9.85 -3.36 -13.77
CA ASN A 14 -10.17 -4.76 -13.42
C ASN A 14 -9.85 -5.10 -11.96
N ASN A 15 -9.11 -4.24 -11.24
CA ASN A 15 -8.85 -4.43 -9.83
C ASN A 15 -10.12 -4.22 -9.00
N SER A 16 -10.09 -4.68 -7.74
CA SER A 16 -11.17 -4.44 -6.80
C SER A 16 -11.33 -2.94 -6.53
N TYR A 17 -12.50 -2.52 -6.06
CA TYR A 17 -12.75 -1.11 -5.78
C TYR A 17 -13.55 -0.88 -4.50
N ILE A 18 -13.36 0.30 -3.91
CA ILE A 18 -14.19 0.84 -2.84
C ILE A 18 -14.91 2.09 -3.34
N ASN A 19 -16.19 2.22 -2.96
CA ASN A 19 -16.96 3.43 -3.21
C ASN A 19 -16.88 4.33 -1.97
N GLN A 20 -16.20 5.45 -2.09
CA GLN A 20 -16.02 6.38 -0.98
C GLN A 20 -16.93 7.60 -1.14
N THR A 21 -17.76 7.81 -0.12
CA THR A 21 -18.62 8.99 0.02
C THR A 21 -18.21 9.78 1.26
N GLY A 22 -18.33 11.11 1.24
CA GLY A 22 -18.02 11.94 2.42
C GLY A 22 -16.53 12.32 2.59
N ILE A 23 -15.71 12.10 1.56
CA ILE A 23 -14.32 12.57 1.47
C ILE A 23 -14.20 13.70 0.44
N SER A 24 -13.05 14.38 0.39
CA SER A 24 -12.80 15.51 -0.53
C SER A 24 -12.97 15.17 -2.02
N TYR A 25 -12.75 13.91 -2.39
CA TYR A 25 -12.86 13.40 -3.76
C TYR A 25 -13.71 12.14 -3.78
N PRO A 26 -15.05 12.23 -3.68
CA PRO A 26 -15.90 11.05 -3.63
C PRO A 26 -15.88 10.31 -4.97
N GLY A 27 -15.99 8.98 -4.94
CA GLY A 27 -16.02 8.16 -6.15
C GLY A 27 -15.51 6.74 -5.96
N ILE A 28 -15.24 6.09 -7.09
CA ILE A 28 -14.70 4.74 -7.14
C ILE A 28 -13.18 4.81 -7.02
N TYR A 29 -12.63 4.04 -6.10
CA TYR A 29 -11.19 3.90 -5.90
C TYR A 29 -10.81 2.46 -6.15
N TYR A 30 -10.06 2.22 -7.23
CA TYR A 30 -9.46 0.92 -7.47
C TYR A 30 -8.38 0.66 -6.41
N TYR A 31 -8.24 -0.58 -5.99
CA TYR A 31 -7.21 -1.00 -5.07
C TYR A 31 -6.71 -2.41 -5.36
N GLU A 32 -5.47 -2.66 -4.95
CA GLU A 32 -4.86 -3.97 -4.93
C GLU A 32 -4.44 -4.32 -3.49
N THR A 33 -4.67 -5.55 -3.06
CA THR A 33 -4.18 -6.03 -1.77
C THR A 33 -3.06 -7.02 -2.00
N ILE A 34 -1.88 -6.67 -1.51
CA ILE A 34 -0.67 -7.49 -1.64
C ILE A 34 -0.37 -8.09 -0.26
N GLN A 35 -0.20 -9.40 -0.20
CA GLN A 35 0.25 -10.06 1.01
C GLN A 35 1.74 -9.81 1.20
N VAL A 36 2.11 -9.27 2.35
CA VAL A 36 3.50 -9.00 2.72
C VAL A 36 3.90 -9.93 3.86
N ASN A 37 4.80 -10.87 3.59
CA ASN A 37 5.28 -11.82 4.58
C ASN A 37 6.61 -11.36 5.19
N ILE A 38 6.59 -11.11 6.50
CA ILE A 38 7.74 -10.73 7.30
C ILE A 38 8.31 -11.99 7.99
N SER A 39 9.59 -12.24 7.79
CA SER A 39 10.28 -13.43 8.32
C SER A 39 11.05 -13.19 9.63
N VAL A 40 11.40 -11.93 9.92
CA VAL A 40 12.19 -11.54 11.08
C VAL A 40 11.59 -10.28 11.70
N ASP A 41 11.50 -10.23 13.02
CA ASP A 41 11.05 -9.05 13.74
C ASP A 41 12.01 -7.87 13.53
N GLY A 42 11.48 -6.69 13.24
CA GLY A 42 12.28 -5.48 13.15
C GLY A 42 11.60 -4.31 12.47
N PHE A 43 12.38 -3.26 12.21
CA PHE A 43 11.89 -2.08 11.50
C PHE A 43 11.94 -2.31 9.99
N TYR A 44 10.82 -2.07 9.32
CA TYR A 44 10.69 -2.13 7.87
C TYR A 44 10.22 -0.79 7.34
N GLY A 45 11.00 -0.20 6.42
CA GLY A 45 10.65 0.98 5.66
C GLY A 45 10.03 0.59 4.32
N PHE A 46 8.92 1.23 3.97
CA PHE A 46 8.20 1.06 2.72
C PHE A 46 8.30 2.35 1.91
N GLU A 47 8.64 2.21 0.64
CA GLU A 47 8.60 3.26 -0.36
C GLU A 47 7.75 2.77 -1.53
N ILE A 48 6.65 3.48 -1.82
CA ILE A 48 5.74 3.19 -2.92
C ILE A 48 5.91 4.30 -3.95
N GLN A 49 6.33 3.92 -5.14
CA GLN A 49 6.66 4.84 -6.21
C GLN A 49 5.63 4.75 -7.33
N SER A 50 5.18 5.92 -7.76
CA SER A 50 4.34 6.04 -8.94
C SER A 50 5.19 6.00 -10.21
N GLN A 51 4.83 5.15 -11.17
CA GLN A 51 5.51 5.06 -12.46
C GLN A 51 4.71 5.68 -13.61
N SER A 52 3.51 6.22 -13.31
CA SER A 52 2.57 6.71 -14.32
C SER A 52 2.02 8.11 -14.00
N ALA A 53 2.74 8.91 -13.20
CA ALA A 53 2.31 10.23 -12.76
C ALA A 53 0.92 10.24 -12.09
N ILE A 54 0.61 9.18 -11.34
CA ILE A 54 -0.57 9.08 -10.47
C ILE A 54 -0.17 9.32 -9.01
N SER A 55 -1.07 9.87 -8.20
CA SER A 55 -0.84 9.97 -6.76
C SER A 55 -1.24 8.64 -6.13
N ILE A 56 -0.23 7.89 -5.69
CA ILE A 56 -0.36 6.53 -5.18
C ILE A 56 -0.15 6.49 -3.68
N ASP A 57 -0.93 5.63 -3.03
CA ASP A 57 -0.99 5.49 -1.58
C ASP A 57 -0.87 4.02 -1.19
N GLY A 58 -0.48 3.78 0.06
CA GLY A 58 -0.39 2.47 0.65
C GLY A 58 -0.77 2.47 2.12
N ASP A 59 -1.72 1.60 2.45
CA ASP A 59 -2.17 1.36 3.81
C ASP A 59 -1.77 -0.05 4.23
N LEU A 60 -1.14 -0.17 5.40
CA LEU A 60 -0.69 -1.44 5.94
C LEU A 60 -1.69 -1.96 6.99
N TYR A 61 -2.14 -3.20 6.80
CA TYR A 61 -3.10 -3.88 7.66
C TYR A 61 -2.51 -5.15 8.27
N ARG A 62 -2.95 -5.48 9.48
CA ARG A 62 -2.71 -6.78 10.11
C ARG A 62 -3.70 -7.81 9.57
N ASN A 63 -3.26 -9.04 9.31
CA ASN A 63 -4.09 -10.18 8.91
C ASN A 63 -4.81 -10.04 7.55
N TYR A 64 -5.81 -9.16 7.46
CA TYR A 64 -6.66 -8.97 6.27
C TYR A 64 -7.15 -7.52 6.16
N PHE A 65 -7.37 -7.10 4.91
CA PHE A 65 -8.04 -5.83 4.57
C PHE A 65 -9.57 -6.03 4.55
N ASN A 66 -10.31 -5.12 5.19
CA ASN A 66 -11.77 -5.10 5.16
C ASN A 66 -12.28 -3.91 4.35
N SER A 67 -12.79 -4.16 3.14
CA SER A 67 -13.28 -3.09 2.25
C SER A 67 -14.55 -2.38 2.74
N THR A 68 -15.24 -2.94 3.74
CA THR A 68 -16.44 -2.33 4.36
C THR A 68 -16.13 -1.49 5.60
N ASP A 69 -14.94 -1.69 6.19
CA ASP A 69 -14.43 -0.93 7.33
C ASP A 69 -12.92 -0.76 7.17
N LEU A 70 -12.52 0.35 6.54
CA LEU A 70 -11.13 0.67 6.23
C LEU A 70 -10.28 0.93 7.49
N SER A 71 -10.89 1.08 8.66
CA SER A 71 -10.16 1.25 9.92
C SER A 71 -9.83 -0.10 10.58
N SER A 72 -10.56 -1.15 10.23
CA SER A 72 -10.36 -2.49 10.80
C SER A 72 -8.98 -3.03 10.43
N ASN A 73 -8.23 -3.45 11.45
CA ASN A 73 -6.87 -3.99 11.35
C ASN A 73 -5.80 -3.04 10.79
N LEU A 74 -6.11 -1.75 10.60
CA LEU A 74 -5.15 -0.77 10.11
C LEU A 74 -3.99 -0.60 11.10
N ILE A 75 -2.76 -0.73 10.60
CA ILE A 75 -1.52 -0.48 11.36
C ILE A 75 -1.03 0.93 11.08
N SER A 76 -0.95 1.27 9.80
CA SER A 76 -0.39 2.53 9.31
C SER A 76 -1.09 2.89 8.02
N TYR A 77 -1.45 4.16 7.89
CA TYR A 77 -1.88 4.77 6.65
C TYR A 77 -0.94 5.92 6.35
N THR A 78 -0.77 6.27 5.08
CA THR A 78 -0.01 7.47 4.75
C THR A 78 -0.94 8.64 4.50
N TYR A 79 -0.47 9.84 4.83
CA TYR A 79 -1.23 11.03 4.47
C TYR A 79 -1.02 11.29 2.99
N LYS A 80 -2.06 10.93 2.25
CA LYS A 80 -2.38 11.33 0.89
C LYS A 80 -1.84 12.72 0.47
N ASP A 81 -0.67 12.75 -0.16
CA ASP A 81 -0.18 13.95 -0.83
C ASP A 81 -0.83 14.09 -2.22
N LYS A 82 -1.26 15.31 -2.54
CA LYS A 82 -1.86 15.65 -3.83
C LYS A 82 -0.83 15.71 -4.97
N ASN A 83 0.47 15.71 -4.66
CA ASN A 83 1.53 16.07 -5.59
C ASN A 83 2.14 14.93 -6.42
N TYR A 84 1.38 13.85 -6.71
CA TYR A 84 1.87 12.71 -7.51
C TYR A 84 3.19 12.13 -6.99
N SER A 85 3.40 12.19 -5.68
CA SER A 85 4.66 11.85 -5.04
C SER A 85 4.73 10.37 -4.68
N ASN A 86 5.96 9.93 -4.43
CA ASN A 86 6.20 8.66 -3.76
C ASN A 86 5.67 8.73 -2.33
N THR A 87 5.21 7.58 -1.84
CA THR A 87 4.69 7.40 -0.49
C THR A 87 5.72 6.66 0.36
N TYR A 88 6.03 7.21 1.53
CA TYR A 88 7.04 6.67 2.44
C TYR A 88 6.47 6.47 3.84
N PHE A 89 6.69 5.30 4.42
CA PHE A 89 6.34 5.03 5.82
C PHE A 89 7.20 3.90 6.37
N GLY A 90 7.20 3.70 7.69
CA GLY A 90 7.93 2.61 8.30
C GLY A 90 7.31 2.16 9.60
N ASN A 91 7.41 0.87 9.89
CA ASN A 91 6.80 0.24 11.06
C ASN A 91 7.74 -0.83 11.65
N PHE A 92 7.67 -1.00 12.97
CA PHE A 92 8.20 -2.21 13.60
C PHE A 92 7.19 -3.34 13.41
N LEU A 93 7.59 -4.36 12.65
CA LEU A 93 6.77 -5.51 12.31
C LEU A 93 7.36 -6.77 12.94
N SER A 94 6.51 -7.61 13.51
CA SER A 94 6.87 -8.97 13.92
C SER A 94 6.71 -9.94 12.76
N SER A 95 7.41 -11.08 12.84
CA SER A 95 7.30 -12.18 11.88
C SER A 95 5.86 -12.66 11.77
N ASN A 96 5.20 -12.21 10.71
CA ASN A 96 3.80 -12.46 10.44
C ASN A 96 3.47 -12.06 9.00
N LYS A 97 2.26 -12.42 8.60
CA LYS A 97 1.59 -11.91 7.40
C LYS A 97 0.94 -10.56 7.67
N TYR A 98 1.13 -9.64 6.73
CA TYR A 98 0.42 -8.36 6.65
C TYR A 98 -0.22 -8.22 5.27
N ILE A 99 -1.15 -7.27 5.14
CA ILE A 99 -1.70 -6.86 3.85
C ILE A 99 -1.31 -5.41 3.60
N LEU A 100 -0.66 -5.14 2.48
CA LEU A 100 -0.45 -3.81 1.96
C LEU A 100 -1.51 -3.53 0.90
N MET A 101 -2.42 -2.61 1.19
CA MET A 101 -3.44 -2.17 0.24
C MET A 101 -2.91 -0.96 -0.51
N ILE A 102 -2.78 -1.07 -1.82
CA ILE A 102 -2.33 -0.01 -2.73
C ILE A 102 -3.56 0.61 -3.39
N THR A 103 -3.66 1.93 -3.35
CA THR A 103 -4.74 2.69 -4.01
C THR A 103 -4.24 4.06 -4.47
N THR A 104 -5.13 4.90 -4.99
CA THR A 104 -4.80 6.24 -5.48
C THR A 104 -5.44 7.33 -4.63
N TYR A 105 -4.89 8.54 -4.70
CA TYR A 105 -5.48 9.69 -4.03
C TYR A 105 -6.78 10.19 -4.68
N PHE A 106 -6.79 10.23 -6.01
CA PHE A 106 -7.93 10.66 -6.81
C PHE A 106 -8.74 9.44 -7.25
N CYS A 107 -10.08 9.59 -7.28
CA CYS A 107 -10.97 8.55 -7.77
C CYS A 107 -10.66 8.18 -9.23
N CYS A 108 -11.01 6.95 -9.60
CA CYS A 108 -10.96 6.41 -10.96
C CYS A 108 -9.56 6.38 -11.61
N SER A 109 -8.51 6.67 -10.83
CA SER A 109 -7.13 6.69 -11.32
C SER A 109 -6.58 5.28 -11.47
N GLN A 110 -5.73 5.10 -12.48
CA GLN A 110 -5.11 3.85 -12.87
C GLN A 110 -3.66 4.13 -13.25
N GLY A 111 -2.76 3.18 -13.04
CA GLY A 111 -1.37 3.32 -13.45
C GLY A 111 -0.43 2.39 -12.71
N SER A 112 0.81 2.36 -13.19
CA SER A 112 1.84 1.46 -12.70
C SER A 112 2.53 2.00 -11.46
N PHE A 113 2.99 1.07 -10.63
CA PHE A 113 3.70 1.37 -9.41
C PHE A 113 4.79 0.34 -9.09
N SER A 114 5.70 0.74 -8.22
CA SER A 114 6.66 -0.16 -7.58
C SER A 114 6.72 0.08 -6.09
N ILE A 115 7.00 -0.97 -5.35
CA ILE A 115 7.15 -1.00 -3.90
C ILE A 115 8.59 -1.43 -3.64
N LEU A 116 9.26 -0.67 -2.80
CA LEU A 116 10.57 -0.97 -2.24
C LEU A 116 10.39 -1.14 -0.73
N VAL A 117 10.83 -2.28 -0.20
CA VAL A 117 10.83 -2.53 1.25
C VAL A 117 12.25 -2.76 1.71
N THR A 118 12.70 -1.97 2.70
CA THR A 118 14.02 -2.08 3.30
C THR A 118 13.89 -2.49 4.76
N GLY A 119 14.62 -3.52 5.19
CA GLY A 119 14.56 -4.01 6.58
C GLY A 119 15.61 -5.08 6.88
N PRO A 120 15.52 -5.76 8.05
CA PRO A 120 16.54 -6.72 8.50
C PRO A 120 16.57 -8.05 7.72
N ALA A 121 15.54 -8.36 6.93
CA ALA A 121 15.41 -9.60 6.18
C ALA A 121 14.61 -9.39 4.87
N ASN A 122 14.70 -10.37 3.96
CA ASN A 122 13.87 -10.39 2.76
C ASN A 122 12.37 -10.40 3.12
N VAL A 123 11.60 -9.70 2.29
CA VAL A 123 10.15 -9.65 2.33
C VAL A 123 9.61 -10.35 1.08
N TYR A 124 8.60 -11.19 1.26
CA TYR A 124 7.95 -11.92 0.17
C TYR A 124 6.55 -11.37 -0.07
N PHE A 125 6.24 -11.11 -1.34
CA PHE A 125 4.97 -10.56 -1.81
C PHE A 125 4.14 -11.67 -2.48
N TYR A 126 2.83 -11.71 -2.22
CA TYR A 126 1.88 -12.66 -2.84
C TYR A 126 0.54 -12.01 -3.15
#